data_AF-A0A2K4YGJ1-F1
#
_entry.id   AF-A0A2K4YGJ1-F1
#
_cell.length_a   1.000
_cell.length_b   1.000
_cell.length_c   1.000
_cell.angle_alpha   90.00
_cell.angle_beta   90.00
_cell.angle_gamma   90.00
#
_symmetry.space_group_name_H-M   'P 1'
#
loop_
_entity.id
_entity.type
_entity.pdbx_description
1 polymer ?
#
loop_
_entity_poly.entity_id
_entity_poly.type
_entity_poly.pdbx_seq_one_letter_code
_entity_poly.pdbx_strand_id
1 'polypeptide(L)'
;MMTRPLLVDTHGLANAGSTLGDLAFPAPPQTLGPAGGTDLVSVAVTETVSALEAPVVDGLPAAQVALNRTAANLTAAAGRYARTDHLMGQRIRALQLALAKATSTGTCEHATQIF
;
A
#
# COMPACT_ATOMS: atom_id res chain seq x y z
N MET A 1 5.19 -26.96 8.95
CA MET A 1 4.74 -25.60 8.59
C MET A 1 4.24 -25.62 7.15
N MET A 2 3.00 -25.23 6.90
CA MET A 2 2.40 -25.13 5.56
C MET A 2 2.61 -23.70 5.04
N THR A 3 3.60 -23.47 4.18
CA THR A 3 3.71 -22.22 3.42
C THR A 3 2.64 -22.23 2.33
N ARG A 4 1.50 -21.58 2.58
CA ARG A 4 0.51 -21.33 1.52
C ARG A 4 1.18 -20.51 0.40
N PRO A 5 0.93 -20.81 -0.88
CA PRO A 5 1.44 -20.02 -1.98
C PRO A 5 1.00 -18.56 -1.82
N LEU A 6 1.96 -17.64 -1.91
CA LEU A 6 1.70 -16.21 -1.84
C LEU A 6 1.03 -15.76 -3.15
N LEU A 7 -0.31 -15.70 -3.14
CA LEU A 7 -1.11 -15.09 -4.21
C LEU A 7 -1.43 -13.65 -3.79
N VAL A 8 -0.82 -12.67 -4.46
CA VAL A 8 -1.07 -11.24 -4.22
C VAL A 8 -1.76 -10.65 -5.43
N ASP A 9 -2.97 -10.12 -5.23
CA ASP A 9 -3.62 -9.25 -6.22
C ASP A 9 -2.97 -7.86 -6.17
N THR A 10 -2.01 -7.64 -7.05
CA THR A 10 -1.27 -6.37 -7.12
C THR A 10 -2.15 -5.20 -7.58
N HIS A 11 -3.16 -5.46 -8.41
CA HIS A 11 -4.08 -4.44 -8.89
C HIS A 11 -5.06 -4.02 -7.78
N GLY A 12 -5.63 -4.99 -7.05
CA GLY A 12 -6.44 -4.73 -5.86
C GLY A 12 -5.66 -3.94 -4.80
N LEU A 13 -4.39 -4.26 -4.58
CA LEU A 13 -3.55 -3.58 -3.60
C LEU A 13 -3.23 -2.13 -4.02
N ALA A 14 -2.96 -1.89 -5.30
CA ALA A 14 -2.75 -0.54 -5.83
C ALA A 14 -4.02 0.31 -5.74
N ASN A 15 -5.17 -0.27 -6.08
CA ASN A 15 -6.47 0.40 -6.01
C ASN A 15 -6.85 0.75 -4.57
N ALA A 16 -6.61 -0.17 -3.63
CA ALA A 16 -6.81 0.09 -2.21
C ALA A 16 -5.90 1.23 -1.71
N GLY A 17 -4.64 1.26 -2.16
CA GLY A 17 -3.71 2.35 -1.90
C GLY A 17 -4.21 3.71 -2.41
N SER A 18 -4.65 3.77 -3.68
CA SER A 18 -5.22 5.00 -4.27
C SER A 18 -6.47 5.44 -3.52
N THR A 19 -7.43 4.52 -3.33
CA THR A 19 -8.70 4.80 -2.64
C THR A 19 -8.44 5.39 -1.26
N LEU A 20 -7.48 4.84 -0.52
CA LEU A 20 -7.13 5.31 0.81
C LEU A 20 -6.45 6.69 0.80
N GLY A 21 -5.60 6.96 -0.20
CA GLY A 21 -4.93 8.25 -0.37
C GLY A 21 -5.86 9.37 -0.86
N ASP A 22 -6.94 9.01 -1.56
CA ASP A 22 -7.92 9.94 -2.10
C ASP A 22 -9.03 10.30 -1.10
N LEU A 23 -9.00 9.75 0.13
CA LEU A 23 -9.94 10.13 1.18
C LEU A 23 -9.76 11.61 1.57
N ALA A 24 -10.85 12.37 1.45
CA ALA A 24 -10.92 13.73 1.97
C ALA A 24 -11.10 13.70 3.50
N PHE A 25 -10.15 14.26 4.22
CA PHE A 25 -10.26 14.43 5.67
C PHE A 25 -10.91 15.77 6.00
N PRO A 26 -11.89 15.81 6.93
CA PRO A 26 -12.42 17.06 7.41
C PRO A 26 -11.32 17.84 8.16
N ALA A 27 -11.42 19.16 8.16
CA ALA A 27 -10.58 19.97 9.04
C ALA A 27 -10.97 19.72 10.50
N PRO A 28 -10.01 19.75 11.45
CA PRO A 28 -10.34 19.72 12.87
C PRO A 28 -11.32 20.85 13.23
N PRO A 29 -12.28 20.59 14.13
CA PRO A 29 -13.19 21.62 14.60
C PRO A 29 -12.41 22.76 15.28
N GLN A 30 -12.91 23.98 15.13
CA GLN A 30 -12.38 25.12 15.88
C GLN A 30 -12.62 24.90 17.37
N THR A 31 -11.59 25.10 18.18
CA THR A 31 -11.68 24.93 19.63
C THR A 31 -12.64 25.95 20.22
N LEU A 32 -13.50 25.51 21.15
CA LEU A 32 -14.32 26.43 21.92
C LEU A 32 -13.39 27.22 22.86
N GLY A 33 -13.37 28.54 22.72
CA GLY A 33 -12.55 29.43 23.55
C GLY A 33 -12.91 29.35 25.04
N PRO A 34 -12.15 30.02 25.92
CA PRO A 34 -12.41 30.01 27.35
C PRO A 34 -13.84 30.49 27.65
N ALA A 35 -14.51 29.81 28.57
CA ALA A 35 -15.78 30.30 29.11
C ALA A 35 -15.52 31.69 29.69
N GLY A 36 -16.31 32.70 29.27
CA GLY A 36 -16.04 34.13 29.49
C GLY A 36 -16.05 34.64 30.95
N GLY A 37 -15.90 33.75 31.94
CA GLY A 37 -15.82 34.04 33.38
C GLY A 37 -14.56 33.48 34.02
N THR A 38 -14.08 34.15 35.07
CA THR A 38 -12.91 33.72 35.87
C THR A 38 -13.31 32.97 37.15
N ASP A 39 -14.59 32.66 37.32
CA ASP A 39 -15.08 31.87 38.43
C ASP A 39 -14.66 30.40 38.28
N LEU A 40 -14.53 29.71 39.42
CA LEU A 40 -14.04 28.33 39.46
C LEU A 40 -14.86 27.37 38.57
N VAL A 41 -16.16 27.63 38.38
CA VAL A 41 -17.01 26.82 37.51
C VAL A 41 -16.68 27.06 36.03
N SER A 42 -16.53 28.31 35.59
CA SER A 42 -16.11 28.62 34.21
C SER A 42 -14.72 28.07 33.88
N VAL A 43 -13.78 28.11 34.84
CA VAL A 43 -12.46 27.47 34.70
C VAL A 43 -12.61 25.97 34.52
N ALA A 44 -13.36 25.29 35.40
CA ALA A 44 -13.58 23.84 35.31
C ALA A 44 -14.28 23.42 34.01
N VAL A 45 -15.24 24.23 33.52
CA VAL A 45 -15.90 24.00 32.22
C VAL A 45 -14.91 24.12 31.08
N THR A 46 -14.08 25.16 31.07
CA THR A 46 -13.06 25.37 30.04
C THR A 46 -12.06 24.21 29.99
N GLU A 47 -11.61 23.72 31.15
CA GLU A 47 -10.72 22.55 31.25
C GLU A 47 -11.40 21.28 30.72
N THR A 48 -12.66 21.04 31.11
CA THR A 48 -13.41 19.85 30.68
C THR A 48 -13.66 19.86 29.17
N VAL A 49 -14.06 21.00 28.61
CA VAL A 49 -14.28 21.16 27.16
C VAL A 49 -12.96 20.95 26.39
N SER A 50 -11.87 21.55 26.86
CA SER A 50 -10.55 21.37 26.23
C SER A 50 -10.09 19.91 26.25
N ALA A 51 -10.32 19.19 27.36
CA ALA A 51 -9.97 17.78 27.47
C ALA A 51 -10.79 16.88 26.53
N LEU A 52 -12.03 17.27 26.20
CA LEU A 52 -12.88 16.55 25.25
C LEU A 52 -12.53 16.87 23.79
N GLU A 53 -12.09 18.08 23.49
CA GLU A 53 -11.71 18.51 22.15
C GLU A 53 -10.32 18.02 21.73
N ALA A 54 -9.37 17.95 22.67
CA ALA A 54 -7.98 17.60 22.40
C ALA A 54 -7.80 16.29 21.60
N PRO A 55 -8.49 15.17 21.93
CA PRO A 55 -8.36 13.93 21.16
C PRO A 55 -8.78 14.06 19.69
N VAL A 56 -9.74 14.93 19.39
CA VAL A 56 -10.23 15.15 18.02
C VAL A 56 -9.29 16.08 17.26
N VAL A 57 -8.87 17.18 17.90
CA VAL A 57 -7.96 18.17 17.32
C VAL A 57 -6.61 17.55 17.00
N ASP A 58 -6.06 16.74 17.91
CA ASP A 58 -4.76 16.10 17.74
C ASP A 58 -4.85 14.78 16.97
N GLY A 59 -5.93 14.01 17.19
CA GLY A 59 -6.09 12.68 16.62
C GLY A 59 -6.40 12.70 15.13
N LEU A 60 -7.18 13.67 14.64
CA LEU A 60 -7.59 13.71 13.24
C LEU A 60 -6.42 13.93 12.27
N PRO A 61 -5.49 14.89 12.49
CA PRO A 61 -4.29 15.01 11.68
C PRO A 61 -3.37 13.79 11.78
N ALA A 62 -3.22 13.22 12.98
CA ALA A 62 -2.40 12.02 13.18
C ALA A 62 -2.96 10.80 12.42
N ALA A 63 -4.29 10.62 12.43
CA ALA A 63 -4.97 9.58 11.67
C ALA A 63 -4.80 9.79 10.16
N GLN A 64 -4.93 11.03 9.67
CA GLN A 64 -4.70 11.37 8.27
C GLN A 64 -3.27 11.00 7.84
N VAL A 65 -2.26 11.34 8.64
CA VAL A 65 -0.85 10.98 8.36
C VAL A 65 -0.67 9.45 8.33
N ALA A 66 -1.25 8.73 9.29
CA ALA A 66 -1.16 7.28 9.35
C ALA A 66 -1.85 6.59 8.15
N LEU A 67 -3.00 7.10 7.71
CA LEU A 67 -3.73 6.57 6.56
C LEU A 67 -3.00 6.87 5.25
N ASN A 68 -2.44 8.06 5.08
CA ASN A 68 -1.60 8.39 3.93
C ASN A 68 -0.35 7.50 3.85
N ARG A 69 0.27 7.21 5.01
CA ARG A 69 1.40 6.28 5.06
C ARG A 69 0.99 4.87 4.66
N THR A 70 -0.18 4.41 5.12
CA THR A 70 -0.73 3.11 4.73
C THR A 70 -1.01 3.06 3.22
N ALA A 71 -1.63 4.09 2.66
CA ALA A 71 -1.88 4.23 1.23
C ALA A 71 -0.59 4.11 0.42
N ALA A 72 0.45 4.87 0.80
CA ALA A 72 1.76 4.81 0.16
C ALA A 72 2.41 3.42 0.24
N ASN A 73 2.29 2.76 1.40
CA ASN A 73 2.83 1.42 1.60
C ASN A 73 2.13 0.37 0.71
N LEU A 74 0.81 0.44 0.57
CA LEU A 74 0.02 -0.46 -0.28
C LEU A 74 0.44 -0.31 -1.75
N THR A 75 0.50 0.92 -2.25
CA THR A 75 0.92 1.21 -3.63
C THR A 75 2.37 0.78 -3.87
N ALA A 76 3.27 1.03 -2.92
CA ALA A 76 4.67 0.60 -3.02
C ALA A 76 4.81 -0.93 -3.04
N ALA A 77 4.03 -1.63 -2.21
CA ALA A 77 3.99 -3.09 -2.17
C ALA A 77 3.48 -3.67 -3.49
N ALA A 78 2.36 -3.14 -4.01
CA ALA A 78 1.82 -3.54 -5.31
C ALA A 78 2.86 -3.42 -6.42
N GLY A 79 3.57 -2.29 -6.48
CA GLY A 79 4.64 -2.07 -7.45
C GLY A 79 5.82 -3.02 -7.28
N ARG A 80 6.20 -3.38 -6.05
CA ARG A 80 7.28 -4.37 -5.79
C ARG A 80 6.90 -5.76 -6.30
N TYR A 81 5.68 -6.21 -6.05
CA TYR A 81 5.19 -7.50 -6.51
C TYR A 81 5.07 -7.54 -8.03
N ALA A 82 4.45 -6.53 -8.65
CA ALA A 82 4.31 -6.46 -10.11
C ALA A 82 5.67 -6.47 -10.83
N ARG A 83 6.68 -5.76 -10.30
CA ARG A 83 8.05 -5.81 -10.86
C ARG A 83 8.67 -7.19 -10.74
N THR A 84 8.48 -7.85 -9.61
CA THR A 84 9.02 -9.20 -9.38
C THR A 84 8.40 -10.18 -10.35
N ASP A 85 7.08 -10.16 -10.50
CA ASP A 85 6.34 -11.04 -11.42
C ASP A 85 6.76 -10.79 -12.87
N HIS A 86 6.95 -9.53 -13.25
CA HIS A 86 7.42 -9.18 -14.58
C HIS A 86 8.82 -9.74 -14.87
N LEU A 87 9.76 -9.56 -13.93
CA LEU A 87 11.13 -10.07 -14.05
C LEU A 87 11.17 -11.60 -14.10
N MET A 88 10.37 -12.27 -13.28
CA MET A 88 10.26 -13.74 -13.31
C MET A 88 9.66 -14.23 -14.63
N GLY A 89 8.59 -13.59 -15.12
CA GLY A 89 7.99 -13.93 -16.41
C GLY A 89 8.95 -13.75 -17.58
N GLN A 90 9.78 -12.69 -17.57
CA GLN A 90 10.82 -12.49 -18.58
C GLN A 90 11.87 -13.62 -18.55
N ARG A 91 12.34 -14.00 -17.36
CA ARG A 91 13.31 -15.10 -17.19
C ARG A 91 12.76 -16.44 -17.66
N ILE A 92 11.51 -16.76 -17.31
CA ILE A 92 10.86 -17.99 -17.76
C ILE A 92 10.74 -18.02 -19.28
N ARG A 93 10.31 -16.92 -19.92
CA ARG A 93 10.26 -16.83 -21.38
C ARG A 93 11.63 -17.03 -22.02
N ALA A 94 12.67 -16.38 -21.49
CA ALA A 94 14.02 -16.55 -22.01
C ALA A 94 14.51 -18.01 -21.93
N LEU A 95 14.22 -18.70 -20.82
CA LEU A 95 14.54 -20.12 -20.65
C LEU A 95 13.76 -21.00 -21.64
N GLN A 96 12.47 -20.74 -21.86
CA GLN A 96 11.66 -21.47 -22.85
C GLN A 96 12.21 -21.31 -24.27
N LEU A 97 12.60 -20.10 -24.66
CA LEU A 97 13.24 -19.84 -25.96
C LEU A 97 14.59 -20.56 -26.09
N ALA A 98 15.42 -20.54 -25.04
CA ALA A 98 16.71 -21.22 -25.04
C ALA A 98 16.54 -22.74 -25.17
N LEU A 99 15.57 -23.32 -24.47
CA LEU A 99 15.24 -24.74 -24.56
C LEU A 99 14.72 -25.10 -25.95
N ALA A 100 13.80 -24.31 -26.51
CA ALA A 100 13.28 -24.51 -27.86
C ALA A 100 14.41 -24.51 -28.92
N LYS A 101 15.37 -23.58 -28.79
CA LYS A 101 16.55 -23.51 -29.65
C LYS A 101 17.46 -24.74 -29.49
N ALA A 102 17.69 -25.21 -28.26
CA ALA A 102 18.47 -26.41 -28.02
C ALA A 102 17.82 -27.65 -28.66
N THR A 103 16.49 -27.79 -28.55
CA THR A 103 15.75 -28.89 -29.17
C THR A 103 15.76 -28.85 -30.70
N SER A 104 15.71 -27.67 -31.33
CA SER A 104 15.79 -27.55 -32.79
C SER A 104 17.20 -27.81 -33.34
N THR A 105 18.24 -27.58 -32.53
CA THR A 105 19.64 -27.79 -32.94
C THR A 105 19.99 -29.28 -32.90
N GLY A 106 19.50 -30.02 -31.90
CA GLY A 106 19.67 -31.49 -31.81
C GLY A 106 18.97 -32.28 -32.92
N THR A 107 17.89 -31.75 -33.51
CA THR A 107 17.23 -32.38 -34.66
C THR A 107 17.94 -32.14 -36.00
N CYS A 108 18.73 -31.07 -36.14
CA CYS A 108 19.50 -30.82 -37.37
C CYS A 108 20.80 -31.65 -37.44
N GLU A 109 21.33 -32.11 -36.30
CA GLU A 109 22.56 -32.91 -36.27
C GLU A 109 22.32 -34.39 -36.65
N HIS A 110 21.09 -34.90 -36.52
CA HIS A 110 20.71 -36.26 -36.93
C HIS A 110 20.30 -36.39 -38.40
N ALA A 111 20.15 -35.28 -39.14
CA ALA A 111 19.72 -35.30 -40.54
C ALA A 111 20.88 -35.42 -41.56
N THR A 112 22.14 -35.39 -41.11
CA THR A 112 23.32 -35.35 -42.00
C THR A 112 24.09 -36.70 -42.09
N GLN A 113 23.57 -37.79 -41.50
CA GLN A 113 24.21 -39.11 -41.55
C GLN A 113 23.56 -40.14 -42.51
N ILE A 114 22.61 -39.72 -43.34
CA ILE A 114 22.04 -40.58 -44.37
C ILE A 114 22.15 -39.87 -45.72
N PHE A 115 23.36 -39.79 -46.27
CA PHE A 115 23.67 -39.80 -47.70
C PHE A 115 25.16 -40.05 -47.90
#